data_AF-A0A1G2LCZ4-F1
#
_entry.id   AF-A0A1G2LCZ4-F1
#
_cell.length_a   1.000
_cell.length_b   1.000
_cell.length_c   1.000
_cell.angle_alpha   90.00
_cell.angle_beta   90.00
_cell.angle_gamma   90.00
#
_symmetry.space_group_name_H-M   'P 1'
#
loop_
_entity.id
_entity.type
_entity.pdbx_description
1 polymer ?
#
loop_
_entity_poly.entity_id
_entity_poly.type
_entity_poly.pdbx_seq_one_letter_code
_entity_poly.pdbx_strand_id
1 'polypeptide(L)'
;MDGMNEEKPKLPRAVFERTITLLLAGFGLVAALAWNDAIQSLFAEVFGAQGSLIAKFGYAILVTVIVTIVSFRLGRKDTSEHGERG
;
A
#
# COMPACT_ATOMS: atom_id res chain seq x y z
N MET A 1 18.52 -37.24 36.27
CA MET A 1 18.14 -35.82 36.10
C MET A 1 17.41 -35.78 34.78
N ASP A 2 16.08 -35.74 34.86
CA ASP A 2 15.17 -35.84 33.72
C ASP A 2 15.18 -34.55 32.93
N GLY A 3 15.22 -34.67 31.61
CA GLY A 3 15.43 -33.56 30.68
C GLY A 3 14.19 -32.67 30.66
N MET A 4 14.28 -31.51 31.31
CA MET A 4 13.32 -30.44 31.14
C MET A 4 13.50 -29.83 29.74
N ASN A 5 12.85 -30.43 28.74
CA ASN A 5 12.64 -29.79 27.45
C ASN A 5 11.70 -28.59 27.64
N GLU A 6 12.31 -27.42 27.79
CA GLU A 6 11.60 -26.15 27.79
C GLU A 6 11.07 -25.86 26.38
N GLU A 7 9.87 -26.35 26.06
CA GLU A 7 9.13 -25.88 24.89
C GLU A 7 8.77 -24.41 25.09
N LYS A 8 9.61 -23.52 24.55
CA LYS A 8 9.35 -22.07 24.56
C LYS A 8 7.93 -21.81 24.02
N PRO A 9 7.06 -21.11 24.76
CA PRO A 9 5.68 -20.92 24.35
C PRO A 9 5.64 -20.26 22.98
N LYS A 10 5.17 -20.98 21.96
CA LYS A 10 5.14 -20.56 20.54
C LYS A 10 4.05 -19.51 20.25
N LEU A 11 3.33 -19.09 21.28
CA LEU A 11 2.13 -18.22 21.20
C LEU A 11 2.39 -16.71 20.97
N PRO A 12 3.46 -16.05 21.47
CA PRO A 12 3.57 -14.60 21.39
C PRO A 12 3.89 -14.10 19.98
N ARG A 13 4.56 -14.91 19.15
CA ARG A 13 5.01 -14.47 17.82
C ARG A 13 3.89 -14.37 16.81
N ALA A 14 3.01 -15.37 16.75
CA ALA A 14 1.86 -15.36 15.85
C ALA A 14 0.86 -14.24 16.18
N VAL A 15 0.64 -13.97 17.47
CA VAL A 15 -0.23 -12.87 17.92
C VAL A 15 0.38 -11.52 17.51
N PHE A 16 1.67 -11.33 17.73
CA PHE A 16 2.39 -10.11 17.34
C PHE A 16 2.34 -9.84 15.83
N GLU A 17 2.60 -10.87 15.01
CA GLU A 17 2.52 -10.77 13.54
C GLU A 17 1.10 -10.39 13.06
N ARG A 18 0.07 -10.97 13.67
CA ARG A 18 -1.33 -10.62 13.40
C ARG A 18 -1.64 -9.18 13.82
N THR A 19 -1.17 -8.74 14.98
CA THR A 19 -1.35 -7.36 15.44
C THR A 19 -0.71 -6.38 14.47
N ILE A 20 0.52 -6.61 14.03
CA ILE A 20 1.18 -5.75 13.03
C ILE A 20 0.39 -5.74 11.73
N THR A 21 -0.10 -6.89 11.27
CA THR A 21 -0.89 -6.97 10.04
C THR A 21 -2.15 -6.10 10.12
N LEU A 22 -2.87 -6.16 11.25
CA LEU A 22 -4.07 -5.33 11.48
C LEU A 22 -3.73 -3.84 11.58
N LEU A 23 -2.62 -3.50 12.24
CA LEU A 23 -2.14 -2.11 12.31
C LEU A 23 -1.79 -1.58 10.91
N LEU A 24 -1.01 -2.33 10.14
CA LEU A 24 -0.64 -1.97 8.78
C LEU A 24 -1.87 -1.85 7.87
N ALA A 25 -2.86 -2.74 8.01
CA ALA A 25 -4.11 -2.64 7.28
C ALA A 25 -4.90 -1.36 7.65
N GLY A 26 -5.02 -1.08 8.96
CA GLY A 26 -5.66 0.15 9.45
C GLY A 26 -4.95 1.41 8.98
N PHE A 27 -3.63 1.46 9.09
CA PHE A 27 -2.82 2.58 8.59
C PHE A 27 -2.85 2.69 7.06
N GLY A 28 -2.89 1.58 6.34
CA GLY A 28 -3.06 1.57 4.88
C GLY A 28 -4.39 2.21 4.46
N LEU A 29 -5.47 1.92 5.20
CA LEU A 29 -6.77 2.55 4.97
C LEU A 29 -6.72 4.07 5.27
N VAL A 30 -6.14 4.46 6.40
CA VAL A 30 -5.99 5.88 6.77
C VAL A 30 -5.14 6.62 5.74
N ALA A 31 -4.04 6.03 5.28
CA ALA A 31 -3.18 6.61 4.25
C ALA A 31 -3.92 6.76 2.91
N ALA A 32 -4.70 5.75 2.50
CA ALA A 32 -5.50 5.84 1.28
C ALA A 32 -6.52 7.00 1.33
N LEU A 33 -7.19 7.17 2.47
CA LEU A 33 -8.13 8.27 2.69
C LEU A 33 -7.43 9.64 2.68
N ALA A 34 -6.31 9.76 3.40
CA ALA A 34 -5.56 11.01 3.47
C ALA A 34 -4.99 11.42 2.09
N TRP A 35 -4.50 10.46 1.30
CA TRP A 35 -4.00 10.73 -0.05
C TRP A 35 -5.12 11.12 -1.01
N ASN A 36 -6.31 10.51 -0.91
CA ASN A 36 -7.48 10.95 -1.68
C ASN A 36 -7.79 12.42 -1.40
N ASP A 37 -7.91 12.79 -0.12
CA ASP A 37 -8.29 14.15 0.27
C ASP A 37 -7.21 15.17 -0.08
N ALA A 38 -5.94 14.82 0.09
CA ALA A 38 -4.81 15.68 -0.26
C ALA A 38 -4.77 16.00 -1.76
N ILE A 39 -4.92 14.99 -2.62
CA ILE A 39 -4.95 15.18 -4.07
C ILE A 39 -6.17 16.03 -4.46
N GLN A 40 -7.35 15.73 -3.92
CA GLN A 40 -8.56 16.52 -4.23
C GLN A 40 -8.42 17.99 -3.83
N SER A 41 -7.85 18.26 -2.65
CA SER A 41 -7.62 19.61 -2.15
C SER A 41 -6.60 20.36 -3.02
N LEU A 42 -5.51 19.70 -3.40
CA LEU A 42 -4.52 20.26 -4.32
C LEU A 42 -5.15 20.64 -5.66
N PHE A 43 -6.02 19.79 -6.21
CA PHE A 43 -6.72 20.10 -7.46
C PHE A 43 -7.68 21.27 -7.31
N ALA A 44 -8.40 21.38 -6.20
CA ALA A 44 -9.28 22.50 -5.91
C ALA A 44 -8.50 23.83 -5.78
N GLU A 45 -7.30 23.77 -5.20
CA GLU A 45 -6.43 24.93 -5.05
C GLU A 45 -5.81 25.37 -6.39
N VAL A 46 -5.37 24.41 -7.23
CA VAL A 46 -4.71 24.71 -8.51
C VAL A 46 -5.70 25.08 -9.62
N PHE A 47 -6.87 24.45 -9.69
CA PHE A 47 -7.85 24.62 -10.79
C PHE A 47 -9.11 25.41 -10.39
N GLY A 48 -9.21 25.85 -9.13
CA GLY A 48 -10.38 26.53 -8.60
C GLY A 48 -11.52 25.57 -8.23
N ALA A 49 -12.72 26.12 -8.01
CA ALA A 49 -13.84 25.40 -7.38
C ALA A 49 -14.05 23.96 -7.90
N GLN A 50 -14.09 23.02 -6.96
CA GLN A 50 -14.19 21.56 -7.14
C GLN A 50 -15.44 21.09 -7.94
N GLY A 51 -16.37 22.00 -8.22
CA GLY A 51 -17.52 21.78 -9.09
C GLY A 51 -17.22 21.84 -10.59
N SER A 52 -16.06 22.39 -10.99
CA SER A 52 -15.66 22.46 -12.39
C SER A 52 -15.43 21.06 -12.97
N LEU A 53 -16.13 20.75 -14.06
CA LEU A 53 -16.01 19.47 -14.77
C LEU A 53 -14.54 19.19 -15.16
N ILE A 54 -13.78 20.24 -15.46
CA ILE A 54 -12.35 20.19 -15.79
C ILE A 54 -11.52 19.67 -14.61
N ALA A 55 -11.81 20.08 -13.37
CA ALA A 55 -11.09 19.62 -12.19
C ALA A 55 -11.30 18.13 -11.93
N LYS A 56 -12.53 17.63 -12.16
CA LYS A 56 -12.87 16.20 -12.02
C LYS A 56 -12.16 15.34 -13.07
N PHE A 57 -12.14 15.80 -14.33
CA PHE A 57 -11.42 15.11 -15.40
C PHE A 57 -9.90 15.14 -15.18
N GLY A 58 -9.36 16.27 -14.69
CA GLY A 58 -7.94 16.38 -14.31
C GLY A 58 -7.55 15.38 -13.22
N TYR A 59 -8.35 15.29 -12.16
CA TYR A 59 -8.18 14.30 -11.09
C TYR A 59 -8.19 12.86 -11.63
N ALA A 60 -9.20 12.50 -12.44
CA ALA A 60 -9.35 11.15 -12.98
C ALA A 60 -8.16 10.74 -13.89
N ILE A 61 -7.69 11.65 -14.75
CA ILE A 61 -6.54 11.39 -15.61
C ILE A 61 -5.27 11.19 -14.78
N LEU A 62 -5.02 12.07 -13.80
CA LEU A 62 -3.83 11.99 -12.95
C LEU A 62 -3.78 10.67 -12.17
N VAL A 63 -4.88 10.28 -11.53
CA VAL A 63 -4.96 9.01 -10.79
C VAL A 63 -4.72 7.82 -11.74
N THR A 64 -5.29 7.84 -12.94
CA THR A 64 -5.09 6.79 -13.94
C THR A 64 -3.62 6.66 -14.32
N VAL A 65 -2.94 7.78 -14.61
CA VAL A 65 -1.52 7.78 -14.96
C VAL A 65 -0.66 7.21 -13.83
N ILE A 66 -0.90 7.62 -12.58
CA ILE A 66 -0.17 7.11 -11.42
C ILE A 66 -0.38 5.60 -11.28
N VAL A 67 -1.63 5.14 -11.32
CA VAL A 67 -1.97 3.70 -11.21
C VAL A 67 -1.29 2.92 -12.32
N THR A 68 -1.39 3.36 -13.58
CA THR A 68 -0.75 2.69 -14.72
C THR A 68 0.78 2.60 -14.57
N ILE A 69 1.45 3.67 -14.12
CA ILE A 69 2.91 3.66 -13.91
C ILE A 69 3.29 2.69 -12.80
N VAL A 70 2.56 2.71 -11.68
CA VAL A 70 2.82 1.81 -10.54
C VAL A 70 2.58 0.35 -10.96
N SER A 71 1.45 0.06 -11.61
CA SER A 71 1.13 -1.27 -12.14
C SER A 71 2.20 -1.77 -13.12
N PHE A 72 2.68 -0.91 -14.02
CA PHE A 72 3.75 -1.28 -14.97
C PHE A 72 5.09 -1.56 -14.27
N ARG A 73 5.45 -0.78 -13.24
CA ARG A 73 6.70 -0.97 -12.49
C ARG A 73 6.67 -2.20 -11.59
N LEU A 74 5.50 -2.58 -11.07
CA LEU A 74 5.33 -3.80 -10.26
C LEU A 74 5.38 -5.05 -11.14
N GLY A 75 4.69 -5.05 -12.28
CA GLY A 75 4.69 -6.20 -13.20
C GLY A 75 6.06 -6.55 -13.81
N ARG A 76 7.05 -5.64 -13.74
CA ARG A 76 8.41 -5.90 -14.24
C ARG A 76 9.34 -6.58 -13.22
N LYS A 77 8.96 -6.69 -11.94
CA LYS A 77 9.83 -7.28 -10.90
C LYS A 77 9.78 -8.81 -10.79
N ASP A 78 8.96 -9.47 -11.60
CA ASP A 78 8.78 -10.93 -11.55
C ASP A 78 9.56 -11.70 -12.65
N THR A 79 10.52 -11.07 -13.35
CA THR A 79 11.27 -11.72 -14.46
C THR A 79 12.77 -11.91 -14.18
N SER A 80 13.21 -12.03 -12.93
CA SER A 80 14.62 -12.33 -12.65
C SER A 80 14.82 -13.30 -11.49
N GLU A 81 14.30 -14.53 -11.63
CA GLU A 81 14.69 -15.66 -10.77
C GLU A 81 14.71 -17.01 -11.51
N HIS A 82 15.04 -17.08 -12.80
CA HIS A 82 15.36 -18.36 -13.48
C HIS A 82 16.44 -18.17 -14.55
N GLY A 83 17.69 -18.04 -14.09
CA GLY A 83 18.85 -18.03 -14.98
C GLY A 83 20.13 -17.95 -14.17
N GLU A 84 20.57 -19.09 -13.64
CA GLU A 84 21.97 -19.47 -13.35
C GLU A 84 22.01 -20.64 -12.34
N ARG A 85 21.57 -21.81 -12.82
CA ARG A 85 22.14 -23.10 -12.43
C ARG A 85 22.67 -23.73 -13.72
N GLY A 86 23.91 -23.39 -14.05
CA GLY A 86 24.75 -24.01 -15.07
C GLY A 86 26.14 -24.14 -14.48
#